data_AF-A0A832TCN7-F1
#
_entry.id   AF-A0A832TCN7-F1
#
_cell.length_a   1.000
_cell.length_b   1.000
_cell.length_c   1.000
_cell.angle_alpha   90.00
_cell.angle_beta   90.00
_cell.angle_gamma   90.00
#
_symmetry.space_group_name_H-M   'P 1'
#
loop_
_entity.id
_entity.type
_entity.pdbx_description
1 polymer ?
#
loop_
_entity_poly.entity_id
_entity_poly.type
_entity_poly.pdbx_seq_one_letter_code
_entity_poly.pdbx_strand_id
1 'polypeptide(L)'
;MRSQILGLKGLLPRKDRAVEVSTGARLVEEAIEVRNAVRSGNREALIEELGDLLIEVEAFLTAHDIDLEEIVERQRTKQRELGQMEG
;
A
#
# COMPACT_ATOMS: atom_id res chain seq x y z
N MET A 1 -10.38 13.38 2.48
CA MET A 1 -11.62 12.96 1.75
C MET A 1 -11.60 11.43 1.70
N ARG A 2 -12.73 10.70 1.61
CA ARG A 2 -12.70 9.22 1.63
C ARG A 2 -11.72 8.69 0.57
N SER A 3 -10.68 7.98 1.00
CA SER A 3 -9.72 7.28 0.14
C SER A 3 -10.48 6.45 -0.90
N GLN A 4 -10.48 6.91 -2.15
CA GLN A 4 -11.13 6.24 -3.28
C GLN A 4 -10.15 5.25 -3.93
N ILE A 5 -9.54 4.37 -3.13
CA ILE A 5 -8.78 3.27 -3.71
C ILE A 5 -9.79 2.32 -4.36
N LEU A 6 -9.92 2.46 -5.68
CA LEU A 6 -10.16 1.38 -6.63
C LEU A 6 -11.27 0.40 -6.26
N GLY A 7 -12.50 0.86 -6.00
CA GLY A 7 -13.66 -0.03 -5.88
C GLY A 7 -13.63 -1.05 -4.72
N LEU A 8 -12.68 -0.96 -3.78
CA LEU A 8 -12.52 -1.87 -2.63
C LEU A 8 -13.59 -1.69 -1.54
N LYS A 9 -14.74 -1.11 -1.87
CA LYS A 9 -15.89 -0.92 -0.97
C LYS A 9 -16.40 -2.31 -0.54
N GLY A 10 -15.93 -2.77 0.61
CA GLY A 10 -16.32 -4.06 1.21
C GLY A 10 -15.15 -5.00 1.51
N LEU A 11 -13.96 -4.76 0.94
CA LEU A 11 -12.75 -5.56 1.20
C LEU A 11 -11.93 -5.00 2.37
N LEU A 12 -12.06 -3.70 2.64
CA LEU A 12 -11.31 -3.05 3.72
C LEU A 12 -11.90 -3.42 5.09
N PRO A 13 -11.05 -3.85 6.05
CA PRO A 13 -11.50 -4.13 7.41
C PRO A 13 -12.12 -2.88 8.04
N ARG A 14 -13.22 -3.06 8.78
CA ARG A 14 -13.86 -1.97 9.51
C ARG A 14 -12.87 -1.33 10.48
N LYS A 15 -13.04 -0.02 10.72
CA LYS A 15 -12.29 0.84 11.66
C LYS A 15 -12.16 0.26 13.08
N ASP A 16 -12.94 -0.77 13.40
CA ASP A 16 -13.11 -1.37 14.72
C ASP A 16 -12.16 -2.57 14.94
N ARG A 17 -11.35 -2.98 13.93
CA ARG A 17 -10.31 -4.00 14.13
C ARG A 17 -9.21 -3.37 14.99
N ALA A 18 -9.35 -3.54 16.29
CA ALA A 18 -8.33 -3.23 17.28
C ALA A 18 -6.97 -3.72 16.77
N VAL A 19 -6.07 -2.75 16.65
CA VAL A 19 -4.70 -2.84 16.17
C VAL A 19 -3.92 -3.68 17.17
N GLU A 20 -3.96 -5.00 17.02
CA GLU A 20 -3.23 -5.91 17.92
C GLU A 20 -2.47 -6.99 17.16
N VAL A 21 -1.80 -6.59 16.09
CA VAL A 21 -0.47 -7.07 15.67
C VAL A 21 0.15 -5.88 14.92
N SER A 22 1.41 -5.53 15.23
CA SER A 22 2.15 -4.42 14.62
C SER A 22 1.88 -4.31 13.11
N THR A 23 1.16 -3.28 12.66
CA THR A 23 0.88 -3.06 11.22
C THR A 23 2.17 -3.02 10.40
N GLY A 24 3.27 -2.58 11.01
CA GLY A 24 4.59 -2.64 10.39
C GLY A 24 5.13 -4.06 10.18
N ALA A 25 4.83 -5.02 11.07
CA ALA A 25 5.27 -6.40 10.91
C ALA A 25 4.54 -7.09 9.75
N ARG A 26 3.22 -6.93 9.67
CA ARG A 26 2.41 -7.44 8.55
C ARG A 26 2.82 -6.83 7.22
N LEU A 27 3.00 -5.51 7.16
CA LEU A 27 3.51 -4.83 5.96
C LEU A 27 4.83 -5.43 5.44
N VAL A 28 5.75 -5.79 6.35
CA VAL A 28 7.03 -6.42 6.00
C VAL A 28 6.84 -7.88 5.55
N GLU A 29 5.94 -8.62 6.19
CA GLU A 29 5.58 -10.00 5.82
C GLU A 29 5.05 -10.07 4.38
N GLU A 30 4.04 -9.25 4.06
CA GLU A 30 3.44 -9.20 2.72
C GLU A 30 4.47 -8.80 1.65
N ALA A 31 5.38 -7.87 1.97
CA ALA A 31 6.47 -7.49 1.06
C ALA A 31 7.44 -8.66 0.79
N ILE A 32 7.66 -9.52 1.79
CA ILE A 32 8.47 -10.74 1.63
C ILE A 32 7.73 -11.78 0.79
N GLU A 33 6.41 -11.92 0.96
CA GLU A 33 5.57 -12.83 0.18
C GLU A 33 5.51 -12.43 -1.29
N VAL A 34 5.29 -11.14 -1.60
CA VAL A 34 5.42 -10.59 -2.96
C VAL A 34 6.77 -10.96 -3.58
N ARG A 35 7.87 -10.76 -2.86
CA ARG A 35 9.21 -11.13 -3.34
C ARG A 35 9.31 -12.62 -3.64
N ASN A 36 8.74 -13.48 -2.79
CA ASN A 36 8.76 -14.93 -2.99
C ASN A 36 7.90 -15.35 -4.19
N ALA A 37 6.74 -14.71 -4.40
CA ALA A 37 5.87 -14.93 -5.55
C ALA A 37 6.55 -14.52 -6.88
N VAL A 38 7.30 -13.42 -6.90
CA VAL A 38 8.16 -13.07 -8.05
C VAL A 38 9.17 -14.18 -8.34
N ARG A 39 9.82 -14.72 -7.31
CA ARG A 39 10.83 -15.80 -7.48
C ARG A 39 10.24 -17.13 -7.94
N SER A 40 8.99 -17.42 -7.58
CA SER A 40 8.31 -18.64 -8.00
C SER A 40 7.80 -18.57 -9.45
N GLY A 41 7.74 -17.37 -10.04
CA GLY A 41 7.19 -17.15 -11.38
C GLY A 41 5.68 -17.38 -11.47
N ASN A 42 5.00 -17.53 -10.33
CA ASN A 42 3.56 -17.73 -10.29
C ASN A 42 2.85 -16.37 -10.32
N ARG A 43 2.25 -16.05 -11.47
CA ARG A 43 1.52 -14.79 -11.69
C ARG A 43 0.27 -14.66 -10.80
N GLU A 44 -0.42 -15.76 -10.51
CA GLU A 44 -1.62 -15.73 -9.66
C GLU A 44 -1.24 -15.39 -8.23
N ALA A 45 -0.23 -16.10 -7.69
CA ALA A 45 0.33 -15.79 -6.38
C ALA A 45 0.81 -14.33 -6.32
N LEU A 46 1.53 -13.85 -7.34
CA LEU A 46 1.99 -12.46 -7.35
C LEU A 46 0.84 -11.45 -7.26
N ILE A 47 -0.30 -11.71 -7.89
CA ILE A 47 -1.46 -10.82 -7.83
C ILE A 47 -2.10 -10.85 -6.44
N GLU A 48 -2.18 -12.03 -5.83
CA GLU A 48 -2.71 -12.23 -4.47
C GLU A 48 -1.86 -11.45 -3.44
N GLU A 49 -0.56 -11.72 -3.38
CA GLU A 49 0.34 -11.06 -2.41
C GLU A 49 0.43 -9.54 -2.64
N LEU A 50 0.35 -9.07 -3.90
CA LEU A 50 0.29 -7.63 -4.17
C LEU A 50 -1.01 -7.01 -3.67
N GLY A 51 -2.12 -7.74 -3.69
CA GLY A 51 -3.39 -7.32 -3.13
C GLY A 51 -3.30 -7.18 -1.61
N ASP A 52 -2.74 -8.18 -0.94
CA ASP A 52 -2.59 -8.19 0.52
C ASP A 52 -1.61 -7.10 1.00
N LEU A 53 -0.50 -6.89 0.28
CA LEU A 53 0.41 -5.76 0.53
C LEU A 53 -0.31 -4.41 0.43
N LEU A 54 -1.19 -4.21 -0.57
CA LEU A 54 -1.94 -2.96 -0.70
C LEU A 54 -2.94 -2.75 0.44
N ILE A 55 -3.55 -3.82 0.95
CA ILE A 55 -4.44 -3.77 2.11
C ILE A 55 -3.65 -3.36 3.35
N GLU A 56 -2.47 -3.94 3.59
CA GLU A 56 -1.63 -3.58 4.74
C GLU A 56 -1.06 -2.15 4.63
N VAL A 57 -0.76 -1.66 3.42
CA VAL A 57 -0.41 -0.24 3.20
C VAL A 57 -1.58 0.67 3.59
N GLU A 58 -2.80 0.38 3.13
CA GLU A 58 -3.98 1.19 3.47
C GLU A 58 -4.24 1.19 4.98
N ALA A 59 -4.13 0.03 5.62
CA ALA A 59 -4.24 -0.12 7.06
C ALA A 59 -3.17 0.70 7.79
N PHE A 60 -1.92 0.70 7.30
CA PHE A 60 -0.82 1.48 7.87
C PHE A 60 -1.09 2.98 7.76
N LEU A 61 -1.55 3.47 6.60
CA LEU A 61 -1.91 4.88 6.41
C LEU A 61 -3.05 5.29 7.35
N THR A 62 -4.10 4.47 7.43
CA THR A 62 -5.24 4.70 8.31
C THR A 62 -4.84 4.72 9.79
N ALA A 63 -3.94 3.82 10.23
CA ALA A 63 -3.45 3.77 11.60
C ALA A 63 -2.63 5.01 12.01
N HIS A 64 -2.02 5.70 11.04
CA HIS A 64 -1.18 6.87 11.27
C HIS A 64 -1.84 8.19 10.85
N ASP A 65 -3.13 8.16 10.49
CA ASP A 65 -3.89 9.33 9.99
C ASP A 65 -3.20 10.04 8.82
N ILE A 66 -2.61 9.26 7.90
CA ILE A 66 -1.93 9.77 6.71
C ILE A 66 -2.88 9.70 5.51
N ASP A 67 -3.08 10.82 4.82
CA ASP A 67 -3.87 10.86 3.58
C ASP A 67 -3.02 10.37 2.39
N LEU A 68 -3.56 9.41 1.63
CA LEU A 68 -2.93 8.91 0.41
C LEU A 68 -2.72 10.02 -0.62
N GLU A 69 -3.67 10.96 -0.71
CA GLU A 69 -3.56 12.09 -1.64
C GLU A 69 -2.38 12.99 -1.29
N GLU A 70 -2.08 13.18 0.00
CA GLU A 70 -0.87 13.91 0.40
C GLU A 70 0.41 13.21 -0.08
N ILE A 71 0.47 11.88 0.01
CA ILE A 71 1.63 11.10 -0.46
C ILE A 71 1.80 11.25 -1.98
N VAL A 72 0.72 11.08 -2.74
CA VAL A 72 0.75 11.13 -4.21
C VAL A 72 1.19 12.51 -4.70
N GLU A 73 0.67 13.58 -4.10
CA GLU A 73 0.97 14.96 -4.45
C GLU A 73 2.45 15.28 -4.18
N ARG A 74 2.99 14.81 -3.04
CA ARG A 74 4.42 14.95 -2.72
C ARG A 74 5.30 14.20 -3.72
N GLN A 75 4.94 12.99 -4.14
CA GLN A 75 5.70 12.24 -5.14
C GLN A 75 5.67 12.91 -6.52
N ARG A 76 4.51 13.41 -6.95
CA ARG A 76 4.36 14.15 -8.22
C ARG A 76 5.24 15.40 -8.25
N THR A 77 5.26 16.15 -7.16
CA THR A 77 6.09 17.36 -7.04
C THR A 77 7.57 17.02 -7.18
N LYS A 78 8.03 16.02 -6.42
CA LYS A 78 9.42 15.55 -6.49
C LYS A 78 9.83 15.10 -7.89
N GLN A 79 8.97 14.38 -8.61
CA GLN A 79 9.27 13.92 -9.97
C GLN A 79 9.38 15.08 -10.98
N ARG A 80 8.55 16.12 -10.82
CA ARG A 80 8.64 17.33 -11.67
C ARG A 80 9.94 18.09 -11.43
N GLU A 81 10.34 18.23 -10.17
CA GLU A 81 11.60 18.89 -9.80
C GLU A 81 12.80 18.14 -10.36
N LEU A 82 12.82 16.81 -10.25
CA LEU A 82 13.89 15.98 -10.82
C LEU A 82 13.95 16.09 -12.35
N GLY A 83 12.80 16.03 -13.04
CA GLY A 83 12.75 16.19 -14.50
C GLY A 83 13.15 17.56 -15.01
N GLN A 84 13.09 18.61 -14.18
CA GLN A 84 13.57 19.95 -14.50
C GLN A 84 15.09 20.12 -14.28
N MET A 85 15.74 19.20 -13.57
CA MET A 85 17.19 19.21 -13.36
C MET A 85 17.95 18.44 -14.46
N GLU A 86 17.25 17.62 -15.25
CA GLU A 86 17.83 16.79 -16.32
C GLU A 86 17.67 17.39 -17.72
N GLY A 87 17.00 18.54 -17.87
CA GLY A 87 16.81 19.26 -19.14
C GLY A 87 17.50 20.61 -19.17
#